data_AF-A0AAW0BQ09-F1
#
_entry.id   AF-A0AAW0BQ09-F1
#
_cell.length_a   1.000
_cell.length_b   1.000
_cell.length_c   1.000
_cell.angle_alpha   90.00
_cell.angle_beta   90.00
_cell.angle_gamma   90.00
#
_symmetry.space_group_name_H-M   'P 1'
#
loop_
_entity.id
_entity.type
_entity.pdbx_description
1 polymer ?
#
loop_
_entity_poly.entity_id
_entity_poly.type
_entity_poly.pdbx_seq_one_letter_code
_entity_poly.pdbx_strand_id
1 'polypeptide(L)'
;NCEPEHFVVDTIRAVQPMRDKPGRGSKPTEELNAAIITGLKAWRQAAVERDFPRQLIVTGKAILPNKTVEKIAERPRAVTTPHIFFSTIEWKWGTYDDFRYGNEVVAAVKAVLKDHPDEEEEKREAARREKAFEQLLALANKQRREKLRAVFQDCWDAVAAVPTGNMVSRGRGADKRLEPELRCQAFMALPRRTAWPRYYEIIQEPISMATIKRLSNSATGAYTSLSEYAAAWHKMFANARTFNIDDSPIYRNSILLEQVFDETLVEAAAKHGLEADLIPDTI
;
A
#
# COMPACT_ATOMS: atom_id res chain seq x y z
N ASN A 1 -12.17 38.76 -19.62
CA ASN A 1 -10.80 38.23 -19.53
C ASN A 1 -10.28 38.01 -18.11
N CYS A 2 -11.09 38.14 -17.05
CA CYS A 2 -10.69 37.65 -15.73
C CYS A 2 -11.89 36.97 -15.07
N GLU A 3 -11.98 35.65 -15.21
CA GLU A 3 -12.86 34.79 -14.43
C GLU A 3 -12.04 34.21 -13.27
N PRO A 4 -12.26 34.65 -12.02
CA PRO A 4 -11.44 34.27 -10.87
C PRO A 4 -11.49 32.78 -10.53
N GLU A 5 -12.56 32.08 -10.93
CA GLU A 5 -12.73 30.64 -10.71
C GLU A 5 -11.70 29.76 -11.46
N HIS A 6 -11.04 30.29 -12.49
CA HIS A 6 -9.99 29.56 -13.22
C HIS A 6 -8.61 29.61 -12.54
N PHE A 7 -8.45 30.38 -11.47
CA PHE A 7 -7.21 30.41 -10.68
C PHE A 7 -7.32 29.46 -9.51
N VAL A 8 -7.15 28.16 -9.76
CA VAL A 8 -6.89 27.19 -8.69
C VAL A 8 -5.52 27.54 -8.12
N VAL A 9 -5.51 28.31 -7.01
CA VAL A 9 -4.28 28.51 -6.25
C VAL A 9 -3.96 27.14 -5.67
N ASP A 10 -3.00 26.45 -6.28
CA ASP A 10 -2.39 25.28 -5.66
C ASP A 10 -2.02 25.74 -4.26
N THR A 11 -2.69 25.18 -3.26
CA THR A 11 -2.30 25.38 -1.87
C THR A 11 -0.99 24.61 -1.75
N ILE A 12 0.10 25.26 -2.18
CA ILE A 12 1.46 24.88 -1.85
C ILE A 12 1.47 25.01 -0.33
N ARG A 13 1.13 23.90 0.34
CA ARG A 13 1.54 23.73 1.72
C ARG A 13 3.05 23.83 1.65
N ALA A 14 3.56 25.00 2.03
CA ALA A 14 4.90 25.12 2.53
C ALA A 14 4.95 24.19 3.74
N VAL A 15 5.22 22.91 3.49
CA VAL A 15 5.77 22.03 4.48
C VAL A 15 7.09 22.71 4.76
N GLN A 16 7.14 23.56 5.80
CA GLN A 16 8.42 23.85 6.41
C GLN A 16 9.02 22.46 6.62
N PRO A 17 10.16 22.12 5.99
CA PRO A 17 10.82 20.86 6.30
C PRO A 17 10.99 20.92 7.80
N MET A 18 10.19 20.10 8.49
CA MET A 18 10.10 20.15 9.93
C MET A 18 11.55 20.07 10.39
N ARG A 19 11.96 21.05 11.21
CA ARG A 19 13.14 20.86 12.03
C ARG A 19 12.83 19.62 12.85
N ASP A 20 13.29 18.47 12.38
CA ASP A 20 13.42 17.28 13.20
C ASP A 20 14.32 17.75 14.34
N LYS A 21 13.69 18.14 15.46
CA LYS A 21 14.41 18.25 16.71
C LYS A 21 14.95 16.85 16.89
N PRO A 22 16.29 16.65 16.85
CA PRO A 22 16.83 15.32 17.01
C PRO A 22 16.21 14.77 18.29
N GLY A 23 15.54 13.62 18.15
CA GLY A 23 14.95 12.94 19.29
C GLY A 23 15.99 12.87 20.41
N ARG A 24 15.53 12.77 21.66
CA ARG A 24 16.43 12.65 22.83
C ARG A 24 17.21 11.33 22.69
N GLY A 25 18.29 11.37 21.91
CA GLY A 25 19.06 10.20 21.52
C GLY A 25 19.66 9.55 22.75
N SER A 26 19.81 8.23 22.69
CA SER A 26 20.56 7.51 23.71
C SER A 26 21.97 8.10 23.83
N LYS A 27 22.53 8.08 25.04
CA LYS A 27 23.92 8.49 25.21
C LYS A 27 24.82 7.55 24.37
N PRO A 28 25.83 8.07 23.68
CA PRO A 28 26.76 7.24 22.91
C PRO A 28 27.51 6.28 23.84
N THR A 29 27.92 5.13 23.30
CA THR A 29 28.79 4.18 24.00
C THR A 29 30.10 4.85 24.41
N GLU A 30 30.71 4.37 25.50
CA GLU A 30 31.95 4.93 26.02
C GLU A 30 33.09 4.84 24.99
N GLU A 31 33.14 3.75 24.23
CA GLU A 31 34.09 3.54 23.13
C GLU A 31 33.92 4.57 22.01
N LEU A 32 32.69 4.81 21.55
CA LEU A 32 32.40 5.82 20.52
C LEU A 32 32.75 7.22 21.00
N ASN A 33 32.43 7.54 22.25
CA ASN A 33 32.77 8.83 22.85
C ASN A 33 34.29 9.06 22.85
N ALA A 34 35.06 8.07 23.31
CA ALA A 34 36.52 8.12 23.31
C ALA A 34 37.11 8.23 21.89
N ALA A 35 36.56 7.50 20.91
CA ALA A 35 36.99 7.55 19.51
C ALA A 35 36.76 8.94 18.89
N ILE A 36 35.59 9.56 19.14
CA ILE A 36 35.27 10.91 18.68
C ILE A 36 36.21 11.95 19.31
N ILE A 37 36.42 11.89 20.63
CA ILE A 37 37.33 12.81 21.32
C ILE A 37 38.75 12.70 20.75
N THR A 38 39.22 11.47 20.51
CA THR A 38 40.56 11.21 19.99
C THR A 38 40.71 11.71 18.56
N GLY A 39 39.74 11.39 17.68
CA GLY A 39 39.74 11.83 16.29
C GLY A 39 39.68 13.35 16.15
N LEU A 40 38.86 14.03 16.96
CA LEU A 40 38.76 15.49 16.95
C LEU A 40 40.01 16.20 17.47
N LYS A 41 40.68 15.62 18.49
CA LYS A 41 41.97 16.14 18.97
C LYS A 41 43.07 15.97 17.92
N ALA A 42 43.09 14.83 17.22
CA ALA A 42 44.04 14.57 16.13
C ALA A 42 43.79 15.53 14.94
N TRP A 43 42.53 15.69 14.54
CA TRP A 43 42.15 16.67 13.50
C TRP A 43 42.57 18.08 13.88
N ARG A 44 42.32 18.50 15.13
CA ARG A 44 42.74 19.82 15.63
C ARG A 44 44.24 20.02 15.54
N GLN A 45 45.04 19.02 15.91
CA GLN A 45 46.50 19.08 15.83
C GLN A 45 46.96 19.25 14.38
N ALA A 46 46.41 18.44 13.46
CA ALA A 46 46.72 18.53 12.03
C ALA A 46 46.32 19.88 11.42
N ALA A 47 45.16 20.42 11.79
CA ALA A 47 44.69 21.73 11.33
C ALA A 47 45.61 22.87 11.82
N VAL A 48 46.06 22.82 13.08
CA VAL A 48 47.01 23.78 13.64
C VAL A 48 48.36 23.70 12.92
N GLU A 49 48.89 22.51 12.68
CA GLU A 49 50.17 22.32 11.99
C GLU A 49 50.11 22.78 10.52
N ARG A 50 49.00 22.49 9.83
CA ARG A 50 48.78 22.85 8.42
C ARG A 50 48.63 24.36 8.23
N ASP A 51 47.73 24.97 8.99
CA ASP A 51 47.31 26.35 8.74
C ASP A 51 48.11 27.37 9.59
N PHE A 52 48.78 26.91 10.66
CA PHE A 52 49.50 27.75 11.62
C PHE A 52 50.91 27.21 12.05
N PRO A 53 51.80 26.86 11.11
CA PRO A 53 53.05 26.13 11.38
C PRO A 53 54.13 26.87 12.21
N ARG A 54 54.01 28.19 12.44
CA ARG A 54 55.02 29.00 13.14
C ARG A 54 54.44 29.85 14.26
N GLN A 55 53.31 29.44 14.83
CA GLN A 55 52.58 30.32 15.74
C GLN A 55 53.18 30.33 17.15
N LEU A 56 53.45 31.55 17.65
CA LEU A 56 54.00 31.81 18.99
C LEU A 56 52.92 31.87 20.09
N ILE A 57 51.64 31.84 19.70
CA ILE A 57 50.46 31.91 20.57
C ILE A 57 49.80 30.52 20.61
N VAL A 58 49.19 30.14 21.73
CA VAL A 58 48.50 28.86 21.91
C VAL A 58 47.14 28.84 21.17
N THR A 59 47.15 29.01 19.84
CA THR A 59 45.96 28.99 18.95
C THR A 59 45.24 27.65 18.97
N GLY A 60 45.96 26.57 19.28
CA GLY A 60 45.37 25.24 19.42
C GLY A 60 44.29 25.13 20.50
N LYS A 61 44.24 26.06 21.48
CA LYS A 61 43.12 26.11 22.45
C LYS A 61 41.87 26.81 21.88
N ALA A 62 42.02 27.62 20.85
CA ALA A 62 40.94 28.37 20.20
C ALA A 62 40.33 27.63 19.00
N ILE A 63 41.15 26.86 18.28
CA ILE A 63 40.71 25.95 17.21
C ILE A 63 40.12 24.71 17.88
N LEU A 64 38.82 24.49 17.72
CA LEU A 64 38.04 23.41 18.34
C LEU A 64 38.34 23.20 19.86
N PRO A 65 37.80 24.07 20.73
CA PRO A 65 38.00 24.00 22.19
C PRO A 65 37.55 22.66 22.78
N ASN A 66 38.15 22.21 23.89
CA ASN A 66 37.78 20.94 24.55
C ASN A 66 36.28 20.88 24.90
N LYS A 67 35.71 21.98 25.39
CA LYS A 67 34.25 22.09 25.66
C LYS A 67 33.40 21.83 24.41
N THR A 68 33.88 22.23 23.24
CA THR A 68 33.22 22.00 21.96
C THR A 68 33.36 20.53 21.54
N VAL A 69 34.56 19.94 21.72
CA VAL A 69 34.82 18.52 21.48
C VAL A 69 33.90 17.64 22.35
N GLU A 70 33.78 17.95 23.64
CA GLU A 70 32.90 17.24 24.58
C GLU A 70 31.43 17.32 24.15
N LYS A 71 30.94 18.51 23.77
CA LYS A 71 29.57 18.68 23.24
C LYS A 71 29.32 17.88 21.95
N ILE A 72 30.31 17.79 21.07
CA ILE A 72 30.22 16.95 19.86
C ILE A 72 30.19 15.48 20.27
N ALA A 73 31.05 15.05 21.19
CA ALA A 73 31.14 13.68 21.67
C ALA A 73 29.92 13.22 22.49
N GLU A 74 29.19 14.14 23.13
CA GLU A 74 27.91 13.86 23.78
C GLU A 74 26.81 13.45 22.79
N ARG A 75 26.86 14.00 21.56
CA ARG A 75 25.85 13.77 20.51
C ARG A 75 26.47 13.72 19.11
N PRO A 76 27.37 12.74 18.83
CA PRO A 76 28.12 12.73 17.58
C PRO A 76 27.20 12.54 16.37
N ARG A 77 26.13 11.74 16.50
CA ARG A 77 25.14 11.49 15.44
C ARG A 77 24.27 12.72 15.09
N ALA A 78 24.20 13.73 15.97
CA ALA A 78 23.49 14.98 15.65
C ALA A 78 24.31 15.90 14.73
N VAL A 79 25.63 15.67 14.61
CA VAL A 79 26.55 16.47 13.79
C VAL A 79 26.49 16.02 12.33
N THR A 80 25.37 16.31 11.67
CA THR A 80 25.14 15.92 10.26
C THR A 80 25.57 16.99 9.26
N THR A 81 25.42 18.27 9.64
CA THR A 81 25.68 19.45 8.79
C THR A 81 26.48 20.49 9.58
N PRO A 82 27.33 21.31 8.91
CA PRO A 82 28.15 22.31 9.58
C PRO A 82 27.33 23.44 10.22
N HIS A 83 26.07 23.63 9.79
CA HIS A 83 25.14 24.59 10.40
C HIS A 83 24.87 24.33 11.89
N ILE A 84 25.20 23.13 12.41
CA ILE A 84 25.12 22.83 13.83
C ILE A 84 26.05 23.72 14.66
N PHE A 85 27.17 24.19 14.09
CA PHE A 85 28.15 25.04 14.77
C PHE A 85 27.71 26.49 14.93
N PHE A 86 26.69 26.89 14.15
CA PHE A 86 26.01 28.18 14.31
C PHE A 86 24.90 28.11 15.35
N SER A 87 24.17 26.99 15.42
CA SER A 87 22.88 26.91 16.11
C SER A 87 22.91 26.19 17.46
N THR A 88 23.68 25.10 17.56
CA THR A 88 23.59 24.17 18.69
C THR A 88 24.93 24.04 19.43
N ILE A 89 26.02 23.93 18.69
CA ILE A 89 27.38 23.80 19.23
C ILE A 89 28.15 25.07 18.82
N GLU A 90 27.84 26.19 19.47
CA GLU A 90 28.42 27.50 19.14
C GLU A 90 29.96 27.42 19.03
N TRP A 91 30.45 27.53 17.80
CA TRP A 91 31.88 27.47 17.49
C TRP A 91 32.20 28.32 16.25
N LYS A 92 32.74 29.51 16.48
CA LYS A 92 32.97 30.54 15.44
C LYS A 92 33.86 30.08 14.29
N TRP A 93 34.89 29.28 14.55
CA TRP A 93 35.77 28.75 13.51
C TRP A 93 35.06 27.72 12.63
N GLY A 94 34.06 27.02 13.15
CA GLY A 94 33.25 26.05 12.39
C GLY A 94 32.30 26.72 11.38
N THR A 95 32.03 28.01 11.54
CA THR A 95 31.19 28.81 10.64
C THR A 95 31.99 29.79 9.79
N TYR A 96 33.30 29.90 10.04
CA TYR A 96 34.20 30.80 9.33
C TYR A 96 34.57 30.22 7.96
N ASP A 97 34.87 31.09 6.99
CA ASP A 97 35.35 30.73 5.65
C ASP A 97 34.47 29.65 4.99
N ASP A 98 33.19 29.98 4.81
CA ASP A 98 32.16 29.08 4.23
C ASP A 98 32.13 27.69 4.87
N PHE A 99 32.17 27.67 6.21
CA PHE A 99 32.17 26.45 7.01
C PHE A 99 33.34 25.50 6.73
N ARG A 100 34.49 25.96 6.21
CA ARG A 100 35.63 25.10 5.88
C ARG A 100 35.99 24.13 7.01
N TYR A 101 36.31 24.64 8.20
CA TYR A 101 36.62 23.80 9.36
C TYR A 101 35.40 23.03 9.88
N GLY A 102 34.19 23.59 9.77
CA GLY A 102 32.96 22.90 10.15
C GLY A 102 32.72 21.66 9.30
N ASN A 103 32.93 21.75 7.98
CA ASN A 103 32.81 20.65 7.04
C ASN A 103 33.85 19.57 7.32
N GLU A 104 35.10 19.95 7.59
CA GLU A 104 36.16 18.99 7.96
C GLU A 104 35.83 18.25 9.26
N VAL A 105 35.34 18.95 10.29
CA VAL A 105 34.92 18.33 11.56
C VAL A 105 33.72 17.42 11.37
N VAL A 106 32.70 17.83 10.60
CA VAL A 106 31.56 16.98 10.26
C VAL A 106 32.01 15.72 9.52
N ALA A 107 32.96 15.84 8.59
CA ALA A 107 33.53 14.70 7.88
C ALA A 107 34.30 13.76 8.82
N ALA A 108 35.10 14.30 9.74
CA ALA A 108 35.83 13.52 10.75
C ALA A 108 34.87 12.76 11.68
N VAL A 109 33.79 13.41 12.14
CA VAL A 109 32.75 12.76 12.95
C VAL A 109 32.05 11.67 12.16
N LYS A 110 31.68 11.91 10.90
CA LYS A 110 31.06 10.90 10.02
C LYS A 110 31.97 9.70 9.77
N ALA A 111 33.29 9.92 9.63
CA ALA A 111 34.25 8.83 9.47
C ALA A 111 34.26 7.91 10.70
N VAL A 112 34.35 8.49 11.91
CA VAL A 112 34.30 7.69 13.16
C VAL A 112 32.95 6.99 13.31
N LEU A 113 31.84 7.65 12.98
CA LEU A 113 30.50 7.04 13.06
C LEU A 113 30.31 5.88 12.08
N LYS A 114 31.04 5.86 10.96
CA LYS A 114 31.00 4.75 9.99
C LYS A 114 31.61 3.47 10.58
N ASP A 115 32.66 3.62 11.40
CA ASP A 115 33.35 2.50 12.03
C ASP A 115 32.66 2.03 13.33
N HIS A 116 31.66 2.79 13.81
CA HIS A 116 30.85 2.50 14.99
C HIS A 116 29.34 2.60 14.65
N PRO A 117 28.78 1.63 13.91
CA PRO A 117 27.34 1.59 13.61
C PRO A 117 26.51 1.48 14.90
N ASP A 118 25.30 2.06 14.88
CA ASP A 118 24.35 1.91 15.99
C ASP A 118 23.45 0.72 15.69
N GLU A 119 23.84 -0.46 16.16
CA GLU A 119 23.05 -1.67 15.91
C GLU A 119 21.59 -1.52 16.36
N GLU A 120 21.32 -0.77 17.43
CA GLU A 120 19.97 -0.57 17.95
C GLU A 120 19.15 0.40 17.10
N GLU A 121 19.75 1.48 16.61
CA GLU A 121 19.07 2.38 15.68
C GLU A 121 18.88 1.73 14.30
N GLU A 122 19.85 0.95 13.80
CA GLU A 122 19.71 0.17 12.57
C GLU A 122 18.58 -0.85 12.67
N LYS A 123 18.48 -1.58 13.79
CA LYS A 123 17.34 -2.48 14.05
C LYS A 123 16.01 -1.72 14.09
N ARG A 124 15.96 -0.53 14.71
CA ARG A 124 14.74 0.29 14.73
C ARG A 124 14.37 0.81 13.35
N GLU A 125 15.33 1.26 12.56
CA GLU A 125 15.10 1.69 11.18
C GLU A 125 14.65 0.52 10.31
N ALA A 126 15.30 -0.65 10.44
CA ALA A 126 14.90 -1.86 9.74
C ALA A 126 13.46 -2.26 10.09
N ALA A 127 13.10 -2.26 11.38
CA ALA A 127 11.74 -2.53 11.83
C ALA A 127 10.72 -1.49 11.31
N ARG A 128 11.12 -0.21 11.23
CA ARG A 128 10.28 0.85 10.60
C ARG A 128 10.10 0.60 9.11
N ARG A 129 11.15 0.22 8.39
CA ARG A 129 11.12 -0.09 6.96
C ARG A 129 10.25 -1.31 6.69
N GLU A 130 10.39 -2.37 7.49
CA GLU A 130 9.58 -3.58 7.42
C GLU A 130 8.09 -3.25 7.63
N LYS A 131 7.77 -2.52 8.70
CA LYS A 131 6.39 -2.08 8.96
C LYS A 131 5.82 -1.21 7.84
N ALA A 132 6.62 -0.32 7.26
CA ALA A 132 6.20 0.50 6.12
C ALA A 132 5.94 -0.35 4.88
N PHE A 133 6.76 -1.38 4.64
CA PHE A 133 6.57 -2.33 3.56
C PHE A 133 5.29 -3.16 3.73
N GLU A 134 5.03 -3.67 4.93
CA GLU A 134 3.78 -4.38 5.25
C GLU A 134 2.54 -3.52 5.00
N GLN A 135 2.60 -2.24 5.36
CA GLN A 135 1.51 -1.29 5.12
C GLN A 135 1.28 -1.08 3.61
N LEU A 136 2.35 -0.95 2.82
CA LEU A 136 2.26 -0.81 1.37
C LEU A 136 1.64 -2.07 0.73
N LEU A 137 2.07 -3.25 1.16
CA LEU A 137 1.52 -4.52 0.69
C LEU A 137 0.03 -4.66 1.05
N ALA A 138 -0.36 -4.27 2.27
CA ALA A 138 -1.75 -4.26 2.70
C ALA A 138 -2.62 -3.31 1.86
N LEU A 139 -2.09 -2.14 1.50
CA LEU A 139 -2.76 -1.18 0.64
C LEU A 139 -2.92 -1.73 -0.80
N ALA A 140 -1.87 -2.31 -1.37
CA ALA A 140 -1.92 -2.94 -2.69
C ALA A 140 -2.96 -4.06 -2.73
N ASN A 141 -2.98 -4.92 -1.70
CA ASN A 141 -3.97 -5.98 -1.56
C ASN A 141 -5.40 -5.43 -1.40
N LYS A 142 -5.57 -4.31 -0.70
CA LYS A 142 -6.87 -3.64 -0.58
C LYS A 142 -7.35 -3.13 -1.94
N GLN A 143 -6.51 -2.44 -2.70
CA GLN A 143 -6.83 -1.96 -4.04
C GLN A 143 -7.19 -3.11 -4.98
N ARG A 144 -6.42 -4.21 -4.94
CA ARG A 144 -6.72 -5.41 -5.74
C ARG A 144 -8.09 -6.01 -5.41
N ARG A 145 -8.45 -6.10 -4.13
CA ARG A 145 -9.79 -6.58 -3.71
C ARG A 145 -10.92 -5.68 -4.17
N GLU A 146 -10.71 -4.36 -4.16
CA GLU A 146 -11.70 -3.40 -4.65
C GLU A 146 -11.94 -3.56 -6.16
N LYS A 147 -10.87 -3.73 -6.95
CA LYS A 147 -10.97 -4.06 -8.38
C LYS A 147 -11.75 -5.35 -8.64
N LEU A 148 -11.42 -6.43 -7.92
CA LEU A 148 -12.15 -7.70 -8.04
C LEU A 148 -13.64 -7.55 -7.74
N ARG A 149 -13.98 -6.81 -6.67
CA ARG A 149 -15.39 -6.54 -6.32
C ARG A 149 -16.12 -5.77 -7.41
N ALA A 150 -15.46 -4.82 -8.06
CA ALA A 150 -16.04 -4.08 -9.17
C ALA A 150 -16.32 -5.01 -10.37
N VAL A 151 -15.38 -5.88 -10.73
CA VAL A 151 -15.60 -6.90 -11.77
C VAL A 151 -16.76 -7.84 -11.41
N PHE A 152 -16.81 -8.34 -10.17
CA PHE A 152 -17.88 -9.22 -9.71
C PHE A 152 -19.25 -8.54 -9.76
N GLN A 153 -19.30 -7.23 -9.49
CA GLN A 153 -20.54 -6.47 -9.56
C GLN A 153 -20.98 -6.25 -11.02
N ASP A 154 -20.05 -5.90 -11.91
CA ASP A 154 -20.32 -5.75 -13.35
C ASP A 154 -20.86 -7.07 -13.95
N CYS A 155 -20.24 -8.22 -13.62
CA CYS A 155 -20.71 -9.54 -14.06
C CYS A 155 -22.10 -9.88 -13.50
N TRP A 156 -22.32 -9.57 -12.22
CA TRP A 156 -23.63 -9.77 -11.58
C TRP A 156 -24.72 -9.00 -12.31
N ASP A 157 -24.50 -7.72 -12.56
CA ASP A 157 -25.50 -6.83 -13.15
C ASP A 157 -25.81 -7.24 -14.59
N ALA A 158 -24.80 -7.62 -15.38
CA ALA A 158 -24.99 -8.10 -16.75
C ALA A 158 -25.89 -9.35 -16.79
N VAL A 159 -25.59 -10.37 -15.99
CA VAL A 159 -26.40 -11.60 -15.93
C VAL A 159 -27.79 -11.34 -15.34
N ALA A 160 -27.88 -10.46 -14.34
CA ALA A 160 -29.14 -10.14 -13.69
C ALA A 160 -30.10 -9.32 -14.57
N ALA A 161 -29.57 -8.58 -15.57
CA ALA A 161 -30.37 -7.71 -16.43
C ALA A 161 -30.99 -8.40 -17.64
N VAL A 162 -30.63 -9.66 -17.96
CA VAL A 162 -31.04 -10.31 -19.21
C VAL A 162 -32.54 -10.67 -19.20
N PRO A 163 -33.37 -10.06 -20.08
CA PRO A 163 -34.81 -10.33 -20.12
C PRO A 163 -35.13 -11.60 -20.94
N THR A 164 -36.26 -12.24 -20.64
CA THR A 164 -36.84 -13.33 -21.46
C THR A 164 -37.63 -12.80 -22.66
N GLY A 165 -38.05 -11.54 -22.62
CA GLY A 165 -39.01 -10.93 -23.56
C GLY A 165 -40.46 -10.98 -23.05
N ASN A 166 -40.73 -11.73 -21.99
CA ASN A 166 -42.02 -11.74 -21.32
C ASN A 166 -42.11 -10.64 -20.26
N MET A 167 -43.34 -10.30 -19.88
CA MET A 167 -43.62 -9.39 -18.78
C MET A 167 -44.25 -10.17 -17.63
N VAL A 168 -43.82 -9.89 -16.40
CA VAL A 168 -44.38 -10.44 -15.17
C VAL A 168 -44.94 -9.33 -14.30
N SER A 169 -46.04 -9.62 -13.62
CA SER A 169 -46.69 -8.67 -12.74
C SER A 169 -46.14 -8.83 -11.32
N ARG A 170 -45.37 -7.86 -10.84
CA ARG A 170 -44.83 -7.81 -9.47
C ARG A 170 -45.56 -6.78 -8.62
N GLY A 171 -45.56 -6.99 -7.30
CA GLY A 171 -46.26 -6.15 -6.34
C GLY A 171 -47.62 -6.72 -5.90
N ARG A 172 -48.26 -6.06 -4.94
CA ARG A 172 -49.57 -6.44 -4.39
C ARG A 172 -50.51 -5.23 -4.40
N GLY A 173 -51.79 -5.47 -4.75
CA GLY A 173 -52.82 -4.44 -4.74
C GLY A 173 -52.54 -3.32 -5.76
N ALA A 174 -52.61 -2.07 -5.31
CA ALA A 174 -52.43 -0.89 -6.16
C ALA A 174 -50.98 -0.67 -6.65
N ASP A 175 -49.98 -1.31 -6.04
CA ASP A 175 -48.55 -1.21 -6.45
C ASP A 175 -48.14 -2.27 -7.50
N LYS A 176 -49.13 -2.85 -8.18
CA LYS A 176 -48.88 -3.91 -9.15
C LYS A 176 -48.27 -3.32 -10.42
N ARG A 177 -47.01 -3.65 -10.71
CA ARG A 177 -46.25 -3.16 -11.86
C ARG A 177 -45.92 -4.30 -12.82
N LEU A 178 -45.90 -3.98 -14.11
CA LEU A 178 -45.39 -4.88 -15.14
C LEU A 178 -43.88 -4.67 -15.24
N GLU A 179 -43.13 -5.72 -14.90
CA GLU A 179 -41.66 -5.76 -14.99
C GLU A 179 -41.27 -6.82 -16.03
N PRO A 180 -40.15 -6.65 -16.75
CA PRO A 180 -39.64 -7.71 -17.61
C PRO A 180 -39.29 -8.94 -16.78
N GLU A 181 -39.68 -10.12 -17.28
CA GLU A 181 -39.22 -11.38 -16.71
C GLU A 181 -37.74 -11.57 -17.04
N LEU A 182 -36.96 -11.96 -16.03
CA LEU A 182 -35.51 -12.07 -16.14
C LEU A 182 -35.10 -13.54 -16.24
N ARG A 183 -34.18 -13.85 -17.14
CA ARG A 183 -33.68 -15.23 -17.36
C ARG A 183 -32.99 -15.81 -16.12
N CYS A 184 -32.39 -14.94 -15.31
CA CYS A 184 -31.67 -15.30 -14.10
C CYS A 184 -32.58 -15.78 -12.95
N GLN A 185 -33.91 -15.61 -13.05
CA GLN A 185 -34.82 -15.77 -11.91
C GLN A 185 -34.78 -17.17 -11.27
N ALA A 186 -34.61 -18.24 -12.07
CA ALA A 186 -34.48 -19.60 -11.57
C ALA A 186 -33.14 -19.89 -10.86
N PHE A 187 -32.11 -19.07 -11.10
CA PHE A 187 -30.76 -19.22 -10.55
C PHE A 187 -30.54 -18.40 -9.27
N MET A 188 -31.49 -17.53 -8.93
CA MET A 188 -31.40 -16.61 -7.79
C MET A 188 -31.31 -17.32 -6.44
N ALA A 189 -32.05 -18.42 -6.26
CA ALA A 189 -32.10 -19.17 -5.01
C ALA A 189 -32.20 -20.67 -5.25
N LEU A 190 -31.61 -21.45 -4.35
CA LEU A 190 -31.72 -22.91 -4.40
C LEU A 190 -33.15 -23.39 -4.12
N PRO A 191 -33.59 -24.51 -4.75
CA PRO A 191 -34.84 -25.17 -4.40
C PRO A 191 -34.88 -25.54 -2.91
N ARG A 192 -36.05 -25.49 -2.28
CA ARG A 192 -36.14 -25.93 -0.87
C ARG A 192 -35.89 -27.43 -0.76
N ARG A 193 -34.93 -27.85 0.08
CA ARG A 193 -34.58 -29.27 0.33
C ARG A 193 -35.80 -30.16 0.62
N THR A 194 -36.74 -29.66 1.41
CA THR A 194 -37.95 -30.41 1.79
C THR A 194 -38.91 -30.65 0.62
N ALA A 195 -38.96 -29.73 -0.35
CA ALA A 195 -39.82 -29.84 -1.52
C ALA A 195 -39.12 -30.55 -2.70
N TRP A 196 -37.79 -30.52 -2.74
CA TRP A 196 -36.98 -31.06 -3.83
C TRP A 196 -35.85 -31.96 -3.32
N PRO A 197 -36.13 -33.05 -2.58
CA PRO A 197 -35.09 -33.92 -2.03
C PRO A 197 -34.19 -34.51 -3.12
N ARG A 198 -34.79 -34.96 -4.24
CA ARG A 198 -34.08 -35.54 -5.39
C ARG A 198 -33.06 -34.59 -6.03
N TYR A 199 -33.28 -33.28 -5.98
CA TYR A 199 -32.31 -32.31 -6.47
C TYR A 199 -30.96 -32.46 -5.74
N TYR A 200 -31.02 -32.68 -4.44
CA TYR A 200 -29.85 -32.80 -3.58
C TYR A 200 -29.23 -34.20 -3.54
N GLU A 201 -29.90 -35.19 -4.13
CA GLU A 201 -29.34 -36.52 -4.39
C GLU A 201 -28.47 -36.50 -5.66
N ILE A 202 -28.91 -35.73 -6.68
CA ILE A 202 -28.23 -35.62 -7.97
C ILE A 202 -27.11 -34.57 -7.91
N ILE A 203 -27.41 -33.38 -7.38
CA ILE A 203 -26.49 -32.25 -7.37
C ILE A 203 -25.68 -32.23 -6.07
N GLN A 204 -24.39 -32.56 -6.20
CA GLN A 204 -23.44 -32.69 -5.08
C GLN A 204 -23.07 -31.34 -4.46
N GLU A 205 -22.87 -30.31 -5.29
CA GLU A 205 -22.46 -28.98 -4.84
C GLU A 205 -23.47 -27.90 -5.26
N PRO A 206 -24.63 -27.80 -4.58
CA PRO A 206 -25.64 -26.79 -4.87
C PRO A 206 -25.11 -25.37 -4.62
N ILE A 207 -25.20 -24.52 -5.63
CA ILE A 207 -24.86 -23.10 -5.55
C ILE A 207 -25.92 -22.27 -6.30
N SER A 208 -26.10 -21.02 -5.87
CA SER A 208 -27.05 -20.08 -6.48
C SER A 208 -26.40 -18.71 -6.61
N MET A 209 -26.95 -17.86 -7.45
CA MET A 209 -26.52 -16.47 -7.62
C MET A 209 -26.48 -15.74 -6.26
N ALA A 210 -27.53 -15.85 -5.44
CA ALA A 210 -27.52 -15.20 -4.11
C ALA A 210 -26.37 -15.70 -3.21
N THR A 211 -26.02 -16.98 -3.29
CA THR A 211 -24.86 -17.53 -2.58
C THR A 211 -23.56 -16.91 -3.09
N ILE A 212 -23.38 -16.86 -4.41
CA ILE A 212 -22.19 -16.27 -5.06
C ILE A 212 -22.05 -14.79 -4.67
N LYS A 213 -23.12 -14.00 -4.75
CA LYS A 213 -23.12 -12.58 -4.35
C LYS A 213 -22.79 -12.36 -2.88
N ARG A 214 -23.28 -13.24 -2.00
CA ARG A 214 -22.95 -13.15 -0.57
C ARG A 214 -21.48 -13.45 -0.34
N LEU A 215 -20.93 -14.46 -1.01
CA LEU A 215 -19.52 -14.84 -0.88
C LEU A 215 -18.57 -13.79 -1.48
N SER A 216 -18.92 -13.20 -2.62
CA SER A 216 -18.13 -12.12 -3.25
C SER A 216 -18.05 -10.85 -2.40
N ASN A 217 -19.10 -10.56 -1.63
CA ASN A 217 -19.14 -9.45 -0.68
C ASN A 217 -18.56 -9.78 0.70
N SER A 218 -18.15 -11.02 0.94
CA SER A 218 -17.64 -11.43 2.25
C SER A 218 -16.36 -10.65 2.61
N ALA A 219 -16.27 -10.27 3.89
CA ALA A 219 -15.05 -9.69 4.45
C ALA A 219 -13.87 -10.68 4.45
N THR A 220 -14.16 -11.99 4.46
CA THR A 220 -13.14 -13.05 4.45
C THR A 220 -12.48 -13.25 3.08
N GLY A 221 -13.00 -12.65 2.01
CA GLY A 221 -12.46 -12.78 0.66
C GLY A 221 -12.63 -14.18 0.08
N ALA A 222 -13.86 -14.71 0.05
CA ALA A 222 -14.15 -16.06 -0.42
C ALA A 222 -13.74 -16.32 -1.88
N TYR A 223 -13.66 -15.26 -2.69
CA TYR A 223 -13.08 -15.31 -4.03
C TYR A 223 -11.90 -14.33 -4.09
N THR A 224 -10.70 -14.87 -4.25
CA THR A 224 -9.43 -14.14 -4.28
C THR A 224 -8.90 -13.92 -5.70
N SER A 225 -9.52 -14.59 -6.69
CA SER A 225 -9.19 -14.48 -8.11
C SER A 225 -10.46 -14.46 -8.99
N LEU A 226 -10.30 -14.04 -10.25
CA LEU A 226 -11.36 -14.10 -11.25
C LEU A 226 -11.73 -15.56 -11.58
N SER A 227 -10.74 -16.46 -11.59
CA SER A 227 -10.92 -17.89 -11.85
C SER A 227 -11.80 -18.57 -10.80
N GLU A 228 -11.56 -18.32 -9.50
CA GLU A 228 -12.40 -18.87 -8.42
C GLU A 228 -13.86 -18.40 -8.51
N TYR A 229 -14.06 -17.14 -8.90
CA TYR A 229 -15.38 -16.58 -9.12
C TYR A 229 -16.07 -17.21 -10.34
N ALA A 230 -15.37 -17.31 -11.48
CA ALA A 230 -15.88 -17.94 -12.70
C ALA A 230 -16.28 -19.39 -12.47
N ALA A 231 -15.44 -20.17 -11.78
CA ALA A 231 -15.73 -21.56 -11.44
C ALA A 231 -17.03 -21.72 -10.64
N ALA A 232 -17.37 -20.76 -9.77
CA ALA A 232 -18.62 -20.77 -9.02
C ALA A 232 -19.85 -20.56 -9.92
N TRP A 233 -19.75 -19.68 -10.91
CA TRP A 233 -20.79 -19.45 -11.92
C TRP A 233 -20.95 -20.63 -12.87
N HIS A 234 -19.86 -21.13 -13.44
CA HIS A 234 -19.86 -22.31 -14.31
C HIS A 234 -20.46 -23.52 -13.60
N LYS A 235 -20.11 -23.75 -12.32
CA LYS A 235 -20.73 -24.81 -11.50
C LYS A 235 -22.24 -24.61 -11.35
N MET A 236 -22.71 -23.38 -11.16
CA MET A 236 -24.15 -23.09 -11.08
C MET A 236 -24.87 -23.45 -12.39
N PHE A 237 -24.32 -23.06 -13.52
CA PHE A 237 -24.90 -23.34 -14.84
C PHE A 237 -24.82 -24.83 -15.19
N ALA A 238 -23.69 -25.49 -14.90
CA ALA A 238 -23.53 -26.93 -15.05
C ALA A 238 -24.54 -27.72 -14.20
N ASN A 239 -24.75 -27.33 -12.94
CA ASN A 239 -25.76 -27.95 -12.09
C ASN A 239 -27.17 -27.84 -12.69
N ALA A 240 -27.50 -26.69 -13.28
CA ALA A 240 -28.78 -26.50 -13.94
C ALA A 240 -28.93 -27.43 -15.15
N ARG A 241 -27.89 -27.61 -15.97
CA ARG A 241 -27.90 -28.55 -17.10
C ARG A 241 -27.96 -30.01 -16.67
N THR A 242 -27.30 -30.38 -15.57
CA THR A 242 -27.31 -31.75 -15.03
C THR A 242 -28.70 -32.15 -14.51
N PHE A 243 -29.41 -31.23 -13.86
CA PHE A 243 -30.70 -31.54 -13.24
C PHE A 243 -31.89 -31.38 -14.19
N ASN A 244 -31.84 -30.41 -15.11
CA ASN A 244 -32.96 -30.11 -15.99
C ASN A 244 -32.85 -30.84 -17.33
N ILE A 245 -33.99 -31.17 -17.93
CA ILE A 245 -34.06 -31.81 -19.24
C ILE A 245 -33.52 -30.84 -20.30
N ASP A 246 -32.85 -31.39 -21.31
CA ASP A 246 -32.42 -30.67 -22.51
C ASP A 246 -33.57 -29.86 -23.13
N ASP A 247 -33.26 -28.71 -23.70
CA ASP A 247 -34.21 -27.73 -24.27
C ASP A 247 -35.23 -27.10 -23.31
N SER A 248 -35.26 -27.50 -22.04
CA SER A 248 -36.07 -26.80 -21.03
C SER A 248 -35.65 -25.32 -20.94
N PRO A 249 -36.56 -24.39 -20.57
CA PRO A 249 -36.23 -22.97 -20.46
C PRO A 249 -35.04 -22.70 -19.54
N ILE A 250 -34.90 -23.46 -18.44
CA ILE A 250 -33.78 -23.33 -17.49
C ILE A 250 -32.48 -23.80 -18.14
N TYR A 251 -32.50 -24.91 -18.88
CA TYR A 251 -31.34 -25.41 -19.62
C TYR A 251 -30.86 -24.38 -20.65
N ARG A 252 -31.75 -23.88 -21.52
CA ARG A 252 -31.40 -22.87 -22.53
C ARG A 252 -30.92 -21.56 -21.90
N ASN A 253 -31.55 -21.11 -20.81
CA ASN A 253 -31.09 -19.95 -20.08
C ASN A 253 -29.70 -20.17 -19.46
N SER A 254 -29.35 -21.37 -19.01
CA SER A 254 -28.02 -21.63 -18.44
C SER A 254 -26.91 -21.39 -19.46
N ILE A 255 -27.09 -21.80 -20.72
CA ILE A 255 -26.10 -21.63 -21.79
C ILE A 255 -25.98 -20.15 -22.17
N LEU A 256 -27.10 -19.47 -22.40
CA LEU A 256 -27.11 -18.06 -22.77
C LEU A 256 -26.50 -17.19 -21.68
N LEU A 257 -26.87 -17.41 -20.42
CA LEU A 257 -26.35 -16.62 -19.30
C LEU A 257 -24.87 -16.92 -19.01
N GLU A 258 -24.40 -18.13 -19.29
CA GLU A 258 -22.97 -18.47 -19.21
C GLU A 258 -22.16 -17.72 -20.26
N GLN A 259 -22.64 -17.65 -21.50
CA GLN A 259 -22.01 -16.83 -22.55
C GLN A 259 -21.93 -15.35 -22.17
N VAL A 260 -23.06 -14.78 -21.72
CA VAL A 260 -23.11 -13.37 -21.25
C VAL A 260 -22.13 -13.14 -20.10
N PHE A 261 -22.04 -14.10 -19.16
CA PHE A 261 -21.12 -14.02 -18.04
C PHE A 261 -19.65 -14.02 -18.50
N ASP A 262 -19.27 -14.96 -19.36
CA ASP A 262 -17.89 -15.11 -19.83
C ASP A 262 -17.42 -13.88 -20.62
N GLU A 263 -18.26 -13.39 -21.54
CA GLU A 263 -18.00 -12.16 -22.29
C GLU A 263 -17.83 -10.95 -21.34
N THR A 264 -18.76 -10.79 -20.40
CA THR A 264 -18.71 -9.67 -19.43
C THR A 264 -17.48 -9.78 -18.53
N LEU A 265 -17.08 -10.99 -18.14
CA LEU A 265 -15.93 -11.20 -17.25
C LEU A 265 -14.63 -10.73 -17.90
N VAL A 266 -14.43 -11.04 -19.19
CA VAL A 266 -13.28 -10.57 -19.98
C VAL A 266 -13.30 -9.04 -20.07
N GLU A 267 -14.43 -8.45 -20.47
CA GLU A 267 -14.57 -7.01 -20.65
C GLU A 267 -14.37 -6.24 -19.33
N ALA A 268 -14.98 -6.71 -18.26
CA ALA A 268 -14.88 -6.10 -16.94
C ALA A 268 -13.46 -6.24 -16.37
N ALA A 269 -12.80 -7.39 -16.53
CA ALA A 269 -11.42 -7.58 -16.12
C ALA A 269 -10.49 -6.57 -16.81
N ALA A 270 -10.62 -6.43 -18.14
CA ALA A 270 -9.87 -5.44 -18.91
C ALA A 270 -10.17 -4.01 -18.46
N LYS A 271 -11.44 -3.65 -18.27
CA LYS A 271 -11.89 -2.33 -17.79
C LYS A 271 -11.29 -1.95 -16.43
N HIS A 272 -11.16 -2.90 -15.50
CA HIS A 272 -10.62 -2.65 -14.16
C HIS A 272 -9.10 -2.89 -14.04
N GLY A 273 -8.43 -3.19 -15.17
CA GLY A 273 -6.99 -3.41 -15.24
C GLY A 273 -6.56 -4.62 -14.40
N LEU A 274 -7.31 -5.71 -14.50
CA LEU A 274 -6.93 -7.04 -14.04
C LEU A 274 -6.62 -7.87 -15.29
N GLU A 275 -5.44 -8.48 -15.34
CA GLU A 275 -5.16 -9.47 -16.37
C GLU A 275 -6.10 -10.65 -16.13
N ALA A 276 -6.90 -10.94 -17.14
CA ALA A 276 -7.73 -12.12 -17.15
C ALA A 276 -6.81 -13.31 -17.43
N ASP A 277 -6.23 -13.90 -16.38
CA ASP A 277 -5.72 -15.28 -16.43
C ASP A 277 -6.92 -16.24 -16.57
N LEU A 278 -7.69 -16.07 -17.66
CA LEU A 278 -8.78 -16.95 -18.02
C LEU A 278 -8.16 -18.16 -18.69
N ILE A 279 -8.58 -19.30 -18.17
CA ILE A 279 -8.07 -20.65 -18.44
C ILE A 279 -8.00 -20.88 -19.96
N PRO A 280 -6.85 -21.31 -20.51
CA PRO A 280 -6.79 -21.80 -21.88
C PRO A 280 -7.68 -23.05 -21.99
N ASP A 281 -8.46 -23.13 -23.07
CA ASP A 281 -9.20 -24.33 -23.53
C ASP A 281 -10.68 -24.50 -23.15
N THR A 282 -11.52 -23.45 -23.27
CA THR A 282 -12.98 -23.69 -23.46
C THR A 282 -13.68 -22.69 -24.38
N ILE A 283 -13.14 -22.50 -25.60
CA ILE A 283 -13.91 -21.99 -26.76
C ILE A 283 -14.11 -23.15 -27.73
#